data_AF-A0A265Q3H8-F1
#
_entry.id   AF-A0A265Q3H8-F1
#
_cell.length_a   1.000
_cell.length_b   1.000
_cell.length_c   1.000
_cell.angle_alpha   90.00
_cell.angle_beta   90.00
_cell.angle_gamma   90.00
#
_symmetry.space_group_name_H-M   'P 1'
#
loop_
_entity.id
_entity.type
_entity.pdbx_description
1 polymer ?
#
loop_
_entity_poly.entity_id
_entity_poly.type
_entity_poly.pdbx_seq_one_letter_code
_entity_poly.pdbx_strand_id
1 'polypeptide(L)' 'MFKLEKMNVVKIVATEHEKEKLINKGFTEVIDKTHKALKLNGDGEITLLSEVTEEEMQEEVKEKKEEKSKGKVAK' A
#
# COMPACT_ATOMS: atom_id res chain seq x y z
N MET A 1 -4.22 -10.36 -7.95
CA MET A 1 -3.24 -10.89 -8.93
C MET A 1 -1.92 -10.21 -8.66
N PHE A 2 -0.85 -10.98 -8.54
CA PHE A 2 0.51 -10.53 -8.27
C PHE A 2 1.34 -10.69 -9.54
N LYS A 3 2.10 -9.65 -9.90
CA LYS A 3 3.03 -9.68 -11.02
C LYS A 3 4.43 -9.88 -10.46
N LEU A 4 5.16 -10.87 -10.95
CA LEU A 4 6.52 -11.17 -10.53
C LEU A 4 7.45 -11.25 -11.74
N GLU A 5 8.69 -10.84 -11.57
CA GLU A 5 9.72 -10.90 -12.62
C GLU A 5 10.98 -11.61 -12.16
N LYS A 6 11.66 -12.26 -13.11
CA LYS A 6 12.98 -12.85 -12.93
C LYS A 6 13.72 -12.79 -14.26
N MET A 7 14.84 -12.06 -14.31
CA MET A 7 15.58 -11.80 -15.55
C MET A 7 14.63 -11.20 -16.61
N ASN A 8 14.40 -11.90 -17.73
CA ASN A 8 13.54 -11.44 -18.82
C ASN A 8 12.16 -12.15 -18.82
N VAL A 9 11.77 -12.77 -17.70
CA VAL A 9 10.52 -13.53 -17.55
C VAL A 9 9.60 -12.83 -16.56
N VAL A 10 8.36 -12.54 -16.99
CA VAL A 10 7.29 -12.02 -16.14
C VAL A 10 6.21 -13.09 -15.96
N LYS A 11 5.73 -13.27 -14.72
CA LYS A 11 4.63 -14.16 -14.38
C LYS A 11 3.57 -13.40 -13.60
N ILE A 12 2.30 -13.65 -13.92
CA ILE A 12 1.16 -13.11 -13.19
C ILE A 12 0.47 -14.30 -12.50
N VAL A 13 0.29 -14.22 -11.19
CA VAL A 13 -0.36 -15.26 -10.39
C VAL A 13 -1.54 -14.67 -9.63
N ALA A 14 -2.56 -15.48 -9.36
CA ALA A 14 -3.75 -15.00 -8.66
C ALA A 14 -3.64 -15.15 -7.14
N THR A 15 -2.91 -16.17 -6.69
CA THR A 15 -2.91 -16.62 -5.29
C THR A 15 -1.60 -16.29 -4.58
N GLU A 16 -1.66 -16.07 -3.27
CA GLU A 16 -0.48 -15.83 -2.43
C GLU A 16 0.45 -17.05 -2.39
N HIS A 17 -0.12 -18.25 -2.35
CA HIS A 17 0.66 -19.49 -2.32
C HIS A 17 1.55 -19.66 -3.56
N GLU A 18 1.07 -19.27 -4.74
CA GLU A 18 1.88 -19.29 -5.96
C GLU A 18 2.91 -18.17 -5.99
N LYS A 19 2.57 -16.99 -5.44
CA LYS A 19 3.50 -15.87 -5.24
C LYS A 19 4.69 -16.31 -4.38
N GLU A 20 4.47 -16.88 -3.20
CA GLU A 20 5.55 -17.32 -2.31
C GLU A 20 6.46 -18.39 -2.95
N LYS A 21 5.86 -19.34 -3.69
CA LYS A 21 6.63 -20.34 -4.46
C LYS A 21 7.55 -19.70 -5.50
N LEU A 22 7.11 -18.63 -6.14
CA LEU A 22 7.92 -17.93 -7.13
C LEU A 22 8.99 -17.06 -6.46
N ILE A 23 8.68 -16.42 -5.33
CA ILE A 23 9.65 -15.69 -4.52
C ILE A 23 10.79 -16.60 -4.06
N ASN A 24 10.47 -17.79 -3.54
CA ASN A 24 11.46 -18.79 -3.15
C ASN A 24 12.31 -19.32 -4.32
N LYS A 25 11.83 -19.16 -5.56
CA LYS A 25 12.58 -19.47 -6.80
C LYS A 25 13.39 -18.28 -7.32
N GLY A 26 13.40 -17.15 -6.61
CA GLY A 26 14.12 -15.93 -6.96
C GLY A 26 13.38 -15.05 -7.96
N PHE A 27 12.05 -15.10 -8.00
CA PHE A 27 11.25 -14.05 -8.64
C PHE A 27 11.03 -12.90 -7.66
N THR A 28 11.04 -11.67 -8.16
CA THR A 28 10.75 -10.47 -7.38
C THR A 28 9.38 -9.95 -7.75
N GLU A 29 8.57 -9.58 -6.76
CA GLU A 29 7.27 -8.96 -7.02
C GLU A 29 7.47 -7.57 -7.65
N VAL A 30 6.86 -7.38 -8.82
CA VAL A 30 6.78 -6.09 -9.50
C VAL A 30 5.66 -5.32 -8.84
N ILE A 31 6.00 -4.55 -7.82
CA ILE A 31 5.11 -3.54 -7.27
C ILE A 31 5.15 -2.39 -8.29
N ASP A 32 4.13 -2.30 -9.13
CA ASP A 32 3.88 -1.12 -9.95
C ASP A 32 3.63 0.04 -8.97
N LYS A 33 4.70 0.74 -8.54
CA LYS A 33 4.66 2.00 -7.77
C LYS A 33 4.16 3.14 -8.64
N THR A 34 3.17 2.87 -9.49
CA THR A 34 2.51 3.83 -10.36
C THR A 34 1.26 4.39 -9.67
N HIS A 35 1.23 4.33 -8.33
CA HIS A 35 0.57 5.34 -7.51
C HIS A 35 1.66 6.24 -6.92
N LYS A 36 2.28 7.06 -7.77
CA LYS A 36 3.00 8.24 -7.27
C LYS A 36 1.96 9.07 -6.51
N ALA A 37 2.10 9.15 -5.19
CA ALA A 37 1.34 10.12 -4.40
C ALA A 37 1.80 11.50 -4.84
N LEU A 38 1.09 12.07 -5.81
CA LEU A 38 1.29 13.42 -6.29
C LEU A 38 0.52 14.33 -5.35
N LYS A 39 1.24 15.15 -4.58
CA LYS A 39 0.61 16.21 -3.80
C LYS A 39 0.47 17.43 -4.70
N LEU A 40 -0.77 17.84 -4.95
CA LEU A 40 -1.09 19.14 -5.53
C LEU A 40 -1.07 20.18 -4.41
N ASN A 41 -0.14 21.12 -4.51
CA ASN A 41 -0.06 22.24 -3.60
C ASN A 41 -1.03 23.35 -4.04
N GLY A 42 -1.40 24.24 -3.13
CA GLY A 42 -2.38 25.32 -3.38
C GLY A 42 -1.91 26.39 -4.38
N ASP A 43 -0.63 26.37 -4.74
CA ASP A 43 0.02 27.18 -5.76
C ASP A 43 0.04 26.50 -7.14
N GLY A 44 -0.51 25.30 -7.26
CA GLY A 44 -0.54 24.52 -8.50
C GLY A 44 0.74 23.72 -8.78
N GLU A 45 1.71 23.72 -7.85
CA GLU A 45 2.90 22.87 -7.97
C GLU A 45 2.57 21.41 -7.63
N ILE A 46 3.18 20.48 -8.37
CA ILE A 46 3.04 19.04 -8.14
C ILE A 46 4.35 18.51 -7.57
N THR A 47 4.32 18.04 -6.32
CA THR A 47 5.50 17.42 -5.68
C THR A 47 5.38 15.90 -5.69
N LEU A 48 6.45 15.23 -6.11
CA LEU A 48 6.62 13.78 -6.01
C LEU A 48 7.03 13.41 -4.59
N LEU A 49 6.12 12.76 -3.84
CA LEU A 49 6.48 12.18 -2.55
C LEU A 49 7.25 10.89 -2.81
N SER A 50 8.55 10.89 -2.52
CA SER A 50 9.40 9.71 -2.56
C SER A 50 8.97 8.74 -1.46
N GLU A 51 8.30 7.67 -1.88
CA GLU A 51 8.21 6.35 -1.26
C GLU A 51 7.95 6.32 0.25
N VAL A 52 6.68 6.38 0.65
CA VAL A 52 6.25 5.77 1.91
C VAL A 52 6.21 4.26 1.67
N THR A 53 7.08 3.51 2.33
CA THR A 53 6.99 2.05 2.37
C THR A 53 5.72 1.63 3.11
N GLU A 54 5.12 0.53 2.66
CA GLU A 54 3.85 -0.04 3.15
C GLU A 54 3.82 -0.30 4.68
N GLU A 55 4.97 -0.21 5.36
CA GLU A 55 5.10 -0.37 6.82
C GLU A 55 4.44 0.76 7.64
N GLU A 56 4.27 1.99 7.12
CA GLU A 56 3.67 3.08 7.91
C GLU A 56 2.13 3.15 7.83
N MET A 57 1.48 2.38 6.95
CA MET A 57 0.04 2.54 6.71
C MET A 57 -0.88 1.75 7.68
N GLN A 58 -0.34 0.98 8.63
CA GLN A 58 -1.14 0.15 9.54
C GLN A 58 -1.38 0.73 10.94
N GLU A 59 -0.77 1.86 11.34
CA GLU A 59 -0.99 2.41 12.69
C GLU A 59 -2.15 3.44 12.81
N GLU A 60 -2.56 4.13 11.75
CA GLU A 60 -3.53 5.24 11.88
C GLU A 60 -5.03 4.86 11.88
N VAL A 61 -5.40 3.58 11.72
CA VAL A 61 -6.84 3.18 11.64
C VAL A 61 -7.46 2.88 13.02
N LYS A 62 -6.68 2.84 14.12
CA LYS A 62 -7.19 2.44 15.45
C LYS A 62 -7.74 3.57 16.32
N GLU A 63 -7.36 4.84 16.13
CA GLU A 63 -7.72 5.89 17.12
C GLU A 63 -9.07 6.61 16.89
N LYS A 64 -9.74 6.47 15.74
CA LYS A 64 -10.97 7.25 15.46
C LYS A 64 -12.30 6.60 15.82
N LYS A 65 -12.34 5.42 16.46
CA LYS A 65 -13.60 4.70 16.72
C LYS A 65 -14.09 4.65 18.18
N GLU A 66 -13.32 5.14 19.15
CA GLU A 66 -13.73 5.07 20.56
C GLU A 66 -14.30 6.39 21.16
N GLU A 67 -14.38 7.48 20.40
CA GLU A 67 -14.86 8.78 20.91
C GLU A 67 -16.29 9.16 20.47
N LYS A 68 -17.16 8.17 20.23
CA LYS A 68 -18.59 8.41 19.90
C LYS A 68 -19.61 7.71 20.80
N SER A 69 -19.20 7.14 21.94
CA SER A 69 -20.13 6.37 22.79
C SER A 69 -20.29 6.82 24.24
N LYS A 70 -19.77 7.99 24.66
CA LYS A 70 -20.00 8.53 26.00
C LYS A 70 -20.32 10.03 25.95
N GLY A 71 -21.56 10.36 25.63
CA GLY A 71 -21.94 11.77 25.53
C GLY A 71 -23.42 12.05 25.27
N LYS A 72 -24.34 11.38 25.98
CA LYS A 72 -25.68 11.92 26.26
C LYS A 72 -26.16 11.44 27.64
N VAL A 73 -25.63 12.09 28.66
CA VAL A 73 -26.29 12.27 29.96
C VAL A 73 -26.35 13.79 30.19
N ALA A 74 -27.41 14.25 30.86
CA ALA A 74 -27.88 15.63 31.04
C ALA A 74 -28.80 16.10 29.89
N LYS A 75 -30.04 16.51 30.14
CA LYS A 75 -30.64 17.13 31.33
C LYS A 75 -32.14 16.87 31.36
#